data_AF-A0A158Q9C3-F1
#
_entry.id   AF-A0A158Q9C3-F1
#
_cell.length_a   1.000
_cell.length_b   1.000
_cell.length_c   1.000
_cell.angle_alpha   90.00
_cell.angle_beta   90.00
_cell.angle_gamma   90.00
#
_symmetry.space_group_name_H-M   'P 1'
#
loop_
_entity.id
_entity.type
_entity.pdbx_description
1 polymer ?
#
loop_
_entity_poly.entity_id
_entity_poly.type
_entity_poly.pdbx_seq_one_letter_code
_entity_poly.pdbx_strand_id
1 'polypeptide(L)'
;MQILVTVRNRRSERNGSSRKAQNFVIDLEPSNSVQDVTQELSKKVDVPSSCIKLILCGKVLEGKISISNLLLGPQTSLVALLVDAGEEQTASKPSSIEDVSRSTAASFQVYCKACDSVQRGKLRVYCSECSSSSVLLRQDPSGWDDVLKPSRITADCQECGQEIPARFCFKCVRCDEMALPLIHFRGSTMGSECCICGETITEVVVDLGCHHSICLACFVAYMNTTFRQQQFILRPPYGYTLSCPIYNCNGCVADPHHFYLLGKEQYESYKKQAAEKFVALNEGGIFCPNPKCGAAFIWDPQEEDRMVRCPHCQCKFCGECRLQKCVCDEADATRATIRTLCKKCPSCGAQTERSGGCTHMHCIHCNAHWCFVCVKLWTEDCQWNHWFD
;
A
#
# COMPACT_ATOMS: atom_id res chain seq x y z
N MET A 1 -27.76 -15.86 -12.50
CA MET A 1 -26.29 -15.63 -12.44
C MET A 1 -25.61 -16.96 -12.69
N GLN A 2 -24.63 -17.02 -13.60
CA GLN A 2 -23.87 -18.24 -13.84
C GLN A 2 -22.65 -18.27 -12.92
N ILE A 3 -22.46 -19.36 -12.18
CA ILE A 3 -21.31 -19.55 -11.30
C ILE A 3 -20.52 -20.75 -11.78
N LEU A 4 -19.22 -20.56 -11.92
CA LEU A 4 -18.28 -21.65 -12.20
C LEU A 4 -17.91 -22.32 -10.87
N VAL A 5 -18.14 -23.62 -10.77
CA VAL A 5 -17.71 -24.44 -9.63
C VAL A 5 -16.72 -25.49 -10.10
N THR A 6 -15.52 -25.46 -9.53
CA THR A 6 -14.49 -26.48 -9.75
C THR A 6 -14.61 -27.55 -8.67
N VAL A 7 -15.14 -28.71 -9.04
CA VAL A 7 -15.28 -29.89 -8.17
C VAL A 7 -13.99 -30.71 -8.19
N ARG A 8 -13.52 -31.09 -7.01
CA ARG A 8 -12.39 -32.00 -6.82
C ARG A 8 -12.77 -33.19 -5.98
N ASN A 9 -12.34 -34.36 -6.45
CA ASN A 9 -12.59 -35.61 -5.79
C ASN A 9 -11.36 -36.06 -4.98
N ARG A 10 -11.45 -36.01 -3.65
CA ARG A 10 -10.40 -36.52 -2.77
C ARG A 10 -10.35 -38.06 -2.72
N ARG A 11 -11.43 -38.74 -3.15
CA ARG A 11 -11.52 -40.22 -3.20
C ARG A 11 -10.52 -40.86 -4.17
N SER A 12 -9.98 -40.10 -5.12
CA SER A 12 -9.04 -40.63 -6.14
C SER A 12 -7.63 -40.89 -5.60
N GLU A 13 -7.28 -40.43 -4.39
CA GLU A 13 -5.96 -40.68 -3.79
C GLU A 13 -5.71 -42.16 -3.48
N ARG A 14 -6.76 -42.96 -3.23
CA ARG A 14 -6.59 -44.40 -2.96
C ARG A 14 -6.35 -45.26 -4.21
N ASN A 15 -6.69 -44.77 -5.41
CA ASN A 15 -6.68 -45.57 -6.65
C ASN A 15 -5.68 -45.08 -7.72
N GLY A 16 -4.70 -44.25 -7.36
CA GLY A 16 -3.58 -43.89 -8.24
C GLY A 16 -3.97 -43.12 -9.52
N SER A 17 -5.20 -42.62 -9.62
CA SER A 17 -5.67 -41.86 -10.78
C SER A 17 -5.52 -40.35 -10.57
N SER A 18 -4.96 -39.69 -11.59
CA SER A 18 -4.66 -38.26 -11.69
C SER A 18 -5.76 -37.35 -11.11
N ARG A 19 -5.34 -36.27 -10.41
CA ARG A 19 -6.16 -35.20 -9.80
C ARG A 19 -7.01 -34.44 -10.83
N LYS A 20 -8.02 -35.08 -11.44
CA LYS A 20 -8.88 -34.41 -12.43
C LYS A 20 -9.92 -33.54 -11.72
N ALA A 21 -9.65 -32.24 -11.71
CA ALA A 21 -10.65 -31.23 -11.39
C ALA A 21 -11.72 -31.19 -12.51
N GLN A 22 -12.99 -31.14 -12.14
CA GLN A 22 -14.11 -30.99 -13.07
C GLN A 22 -14.77 -29.64 -12.87
N ASN A 23 -15.04 -28.93 -13.96
CA ASN A 23 -15.66 -27.61 -13.91
C ASN A 23 -17.13 -27.73 -14.29
N PHE A 24 -18.01 -27.21 -13.44
CA PHE A 24 -19.44 -27.16 -13.64
C PHE A 24 -19.92 -25.71 -13.66
N VAL A 25 -20.76 -25.36 -14.63
CA VAL A 25 -21.48 -24.09 -14.63
C VAL A 25 -22.86 -24.33 -13.99
N ILE A 26 -23.21 -23.49 -13.03
CA ILE A 26 -24.50 -23.56 -12.31
C ILE A 26 -25.20 -22.22 -12.45
N ASP A 27 -26.43 -22.27 -12.92
CA ASP A 27 -27.30 -21.10 -13.02
C ASP A 27 -28.10 -20.96 -11.73
N LEU A 28 -27.89 -19.86 -11.01
CA LEU A 28 -28.53 -19.58 -9.73
C LEU A 28 -29.07 -18.15 -9.66
N GLU A 29 -30.10 -17.94 -8.86
CA GLU A 29 -30.59 -16.62 -8.51
C GLU A 29 -29.72 -15.97 -7.41
N PRO A 30 -29.58 -14.64 -7.36
CA PRO A 30 -28.76 -13.95 -6.35
C PRO A 30 -29.22 -14.18 -4.90
N SER A 31 -30.51 -14.52 -4.72
CA SER A 31 -31.15 -14.88 -3.45
C SER A 31 -30.76 -16.27 -2.95
N ASN A 32 -30.22 -17.14 -3.81
CA ASN A 32 -29.86 -18.49 -3.43
C ASN A 32 -28.73 -18.51 -2.39
N SER A 33 -28.75 -19.57 -1.59
CA SER A 33 -27.81 -19.85 -0.52
C SER A 33 -26.73 -20.83 -0.98
N VAL A 34 -25.67 -20.96 -0.17
CA VAL A 34 -24.63 -21.99 -0.36
C VAL A 34 -25.24 -23.41 -0.37
N GLN A 35 -26.30 -23.66 0.40
CA GLN A 35 -27.02 -24.94 0.38
C GLN A 35 -27.62 -25.26 -0.99
N ASP A 36 -28.26 -24.28 -1.63
CA ASP A 36 -28.86 -24.47 -2.95
C ASP A 36 -27.80 -24.85 -3.99
N VAL A 37 -26.61 -24.23 -3.90
CA VAL A 37 -25.45 -24.56 -4.76
C VAL A 37 -25.02 -26.01 -4.54
N THR A 38 -24.90 -26.46 -3.28
CA THR A 38 -24.52 -27.85 -2.97
C THR A 38 -25.55 -28.87 -3.43
N GLN A 39 -26.85 -28.54 -3.36
CA GLN A 39 -27.92 -29.41 -3.84
C GLN A 39 -27.88 -29.53 -5.37
N GLU A 40 -27.65 -28.45 -6.09
CA GLU A 40 -27.59 -28.48 -7.55
C GLU A 40 -26.32 -29.19 -8.05
N LEU A 41 -25.19 -29.04 -7.33
CA LEU A 41 -23.98 -29.84 -7.56
C LEU A 41 -24.19 -31.32 -7.29
N SER A 42 -24.91 -31.66 -6.22
CA SER A 42 -25.19 -33.04 -5.83
C SER A 42 -25.89 -33.80 -6.97
N LYS A 43 -26.85 -33.16 -7.65
CA LYS A 43 -27.53 -33.72 -8.83
C LYS A 43 -26.61 -33.92 -10.03
N LYS A 44 -25.66 -33.00 -10.26
CA LYS A 44 -24.74 -33.06 -11.42
C LYS A 44 -23.58 -34.05 -11.23
N VAL A 45 -23.13 -34.23 -10.00
CA VAL A 45 -21.94 -35.04 -9.66
C VAL A 45 -22.34 -36.44 -9.15
N ASP A 46 -23.63 -36.68 -8.91
CA ASP A 46 -24.18 -37.94 -8.37
C ASP A 46 -23.58 -38.32 -7.00
N VAL A 47 -23.46 -37.33 -6.12
CA VAL A 47 -22.92 -37.48 -4.76
C VAL A 47 -23.81 -36.73 -3.78
N PRO A 48 -24.11 -37.25 -2.57
CA PRO A 48 -24.94 -36.55 -1.58
C PRO A 48 -24.41 -35.16 -1.23
N SER A 49 -25.30 -34.18 -1.07
CA SER A 49 -24.92 -32.80 -0.70
C SER A 49 -24.11 -32.72 0.60
N SER A 50 -24.30 -33.66 1.54
CA SER A 50 -23.52 -33.77 2.78
C SER A 50 -22.03 -34.07 2.57
N CYS A 51 -21.67 -34.64 1.42
CA CYS A 51 -20.29 -34.94 1.05
C CYS A 51 -19.61 -33.79 0.31
N ILE A 52 -20.31 -32.68 0.04
CA ILE A 52 -19.80 -31.55 -0.75
C ILE A 52 -19.48 -30.39 0.20
N LYS A 53 -18.20 -30.05 0.33
CA LYS A 53 -17.75 -28.85 1.05
C LYS A 53 -17.34 -27.78 0.05
N LEU A 54 -18.08 -26.66 0.01
CA LEU A 54 -17.71 -25.50 -0.80
C LEU A 54 -16.66 -24.67 -0.09
N ILE A 55 -15.64 -24.25 -0.82
CA ILE A 55 -14.52 -23.44 -0.34
C ILE A 55 -14.45 -22.15 -1.14
N LEU A 56 -14.32 -21.05 -0.41
CA LEU A 56 -13.98 -19.74 -0.97
C LEU A 56 -13.03 -19.02 -0.01
N CYS A 57 -12.03 -18.35 -0.57
CA CYS A 57 -11.05 -17.58 0.21
C CYS A 57 -10.36 -18.40 1.31
N GLY A 58 -10.12 -19.70 1.08
CA GLY A 58 -9.43 -20.55 2.05
C GLY A 58 -10.29 -21.11 3.17
N LYS A 59 -11.60 -20.81 3.20
CA LYS A 59 -12.54 -21.32 4.20
C LYS A 59 -13.64 -22.18 3.59
N VAL A 60 -14.11 -23.15 4.35
CA VAL A 60 -15.34 -23.88 4.04
C VAL A 60 -16.53 -22.96 4.30
N LEU A 61 -17.40 -22.83 3.30
CA LEU A 61 -18.60 -21.99 3.37
C LEU A 61 -19.72 -22.70 4.14
N GLU A 62 -20.37 -21.95 5.03
CA GLU A 62 -21.55 -22.41 5.73
C GLU A 62 -22.79 -22.35 4.83
N GLY A 63 -23.71 -23.29 5.03
CA GLY A 63 -24.87 -23.47 4.17
C GLY A 63 -25.86 -22.30 4.11
N LYS A 64 -25.91 -21.45 5.14
CA LYS A 64 -26.90 -20.36 5.27
C LYS A 64 -26.49 -19.06 4.57
N ILE A 65 -25.24 -18.96 4.10
CA ILE A 65 -24.73 -17.72 3.50
C ILE A 65 -25.38 -17.51 2.12
N SER A 66 -25.89 -16.31 1.86
CA SER A 66 -26.36 -15.93 0.51
C SER A 66 -25.19 -15.78 -0.46
N ILE A 67 -25.36 -16.25 -1.68
CA ILE A 67 -24.35 -16.14 -2.74
C ILE A 67 -23.98 -14.68 -3.03
N SER A 68 -24.96 -13.77 -2.95
CA SER A 68 -24.74 -12.33 -3.16
C SER A 68 -23.68 -11.74 -2.20
N ASN A 69 -23.57 -12.28 -0.98
CA ASN A 69 -22.60 -11.85 0.03
C ASN A 69 -21.17 -12.36 -0.26
N LEU A 70 -21.00 -13.35 -1.12
CA LEU A 70 -19.69 -13.90 -1.50
C LEU A 70 -18.93 -13.01 -2.51
N LEU A 71 -19.61 -12.00 -3.08
CA LEU A 71 -19.05 -11.05 -4.04
C LEU A 71 -18.31 -11.76 -5.19
N LEU A 72 -18.91 -12.82 -5.72
CA LEU A 72 -18.35 -13.60 -6.83
C LEU A 72 -18.31 -12.72 -8.09
N GLY A 73 -17.12 -12.55 -8.67
CA GLY A 73 -16.97 -11.94 -9.98
C GLY A 73 -17.18 -12.98 -11.09
N PRO A 74 -17.31 -12.55 -12.36
CA PRO A 74 -17.53 -13.46 -13.49
C PRO A 74 -16.39 -14.48 -13.68
N GLN A 75 -15.18 -14.15 -13.23
CA GLN A 75 -14.00 -15.02 -13.31
C GLN A 75 -13.70 -15.74 -11.99
N THR A 76 -14.54 -15.59 -10.96
CA THR A 76 -14.34 -16.23 -9.65
C THR A 76 -15.00 -17.60 -9.66
N SER A 77 -14.21 -18.67 -9.65
CA SER A 77 -14.72 -20.02 -9.40
C SER A 77 -14.84 -20.33 -7.92
N LEU A 78 -15.94 -20.98 -7.52
CA LEU A 78 -16.05 -21.66 -6.24
C LEU A 78 -15.35 -23.01 -6.33
N VAL A 79 -14.73 -23.46 -5.25
CA VAL A 79 -14.10 -24.78 -5.20
C VAL A 79 -15.00 -25.71 -4.39
N ALA A 80 -15.32 -26.88 -4.92
CA ALA A 80 -16.08 -27.90 -4.19
C ALA A 80 -15.18 -29.10 -3.92
N LEU A 81 -15.04 -29.50 -2.65
CA LEU A 81 -14.35 -30.72 -2.26
C LEU A 81 -15.37 -31.82 -1.96
N LEU A 82 -15.17 -32.98 -2.59
CA LEU A 82 -15.90 -34.21 -2.24
C LEU A 82 -15.16 -34.91 -1.10
N VAL A 83 -15.84 -35.08 0.02
CA VAL A 83 -15.33 -35.75 1.23
C VAL A 83 -16.11 -37.05 1.44
N ASP A 84 -15.50 -38.03 2.12
CA ASP A 84 -16.22 -39.24 2.51
C ASP A 84 -17.16 -38.97 3.67
N ALA A 85 -18.34 -39.60 3.63
CA ALA A 85 -19.32 -39.56 4.71
C ALA A 85 -18.74 -40.27 5.94
N GLY A 86 -18.01 -39.52 6.78
CA GLY A 86 -17.41 -40.05 8.01
C GLY A 86 -16.11 -39.38 8.46
N GLU A 87 -15.43 -38.56 7.65
CA GLU A 87 -14.25 -37.81 8.11
C GLU A 87 -14.62 -36.45 8.71
N GLU A 88 -15.01 -36.47 9.99
CA GLU A 88 -14.85 -35.32 10.88
C GLU A 88 -13.36 -35.14 11.20
N GLN A 89 -12.58 -34.58 10.28
CA GLN A 89 -11.28 -34.03 10.65
C GLN A 89 -11.51 -32.71 11.39
N THR A 90 -11.23 -32.74 12.69
CA THR A 90 -11.13 -31.66 13.68
C THR A 90 -11.17 -30.25 13.08
N ALA A 91 -12.39 -29.71 12.95
CA ALA A 91 -12.58 -28.29 12.72
C ALA A 91 -12.24 -27.55 14.02
N SER A 92 -11.26 -26.65 13.94
CA SER A 92 -11.11 -25.56 14.90
C SER A 92 -12.46 -24.86 15.09
N LYS A 93 -12.80 -24.57 16.36
CA LYS A 93 -14.09 -24.01 16.80
C LYS A 93 -14.67 -22.98 15.83
N PRO A 94 -15.98 -23.06 15.51
CA PRO A 94 -16.63 -22.12 14.61
C PRO A 94 -16.73 -20.75 15.29
N SER A 95 -16.04 -19.75 14.73
CA SER A 95 -16.34 -18.35 15.01
C SER A 95 -17.64 -18.00 14.27
N SER A 96 -18.68 -17.69 15.02
CA SER A 96 -19.98 -17.22 14.52
C SER A 96 -19.80 -16.05 13.55
N ILE A 97 -20.08 -16.27 12.27
CA ILE A 97 -20.26 -15.20 11.30
C ILE A 97 -21.67 -14.68 11.51
N GLU A 98 -21.80 -13.66 12.36
CA GLU A 98 -23.04 -12.90 12.49
C GLU A 98 -23.39 -12.22 11.15
N ASP A 99 -24.70 -12.12 10.90
CA ASP A 99 -25.34 -11.59 9.71
C ASP A 99 -24.56 -10.43 9.06
N VAL A 100 -23.93 -10.70 7.91
CA VAL A 100 -23.44 -9.66 6.99
C VAL A 100 -24.67 -9.05 6.31
N SER A 101 -25.45 -8.32 7.08
CA SER A 101 -26.31 -7.25 6.60
C SER A 101 -25.46 -6.26 5.80
N ARG A 102 -26.07 -5.57 4.83
CA ARG A 102 -25.46 -4.67 3.82
C ARG A 102 -24.69 -3.45 4.39
N SER A 103 -23.87 -3.61 5.42
CA SER A 103 -23.05 -2.55 5.97
C SER A 103 -21.82 -2.37 5.07
N THR A 104 -21.75 -1.22 4.40
CA THR A 104 -20.53 -0.73 3.73
C THR A 104 -19.36 -0.58 4.70
N ALA A 105 -19.71 -0.41 5.99
CA ALA A 105 -18.90 -0.40 7.21
C ALA A 105 -17.68 -1.33 7.22
N ALA A 106 -17.85 -2.62 6.90
CA ALA A 106 -16.79 -3.62 7.04
C ALA A 106 -16.11 -3.99 5.71
N SER A 107 -16.15 -3.11 4.69
CA SER A 107 -15.53 -3.40 3.39
C SER A 107 -14.12 -2.82 3.26
N PHE A 108 -13.19 -3.66 2.81
CA PHE A 108 -11.87 -3.24 2.37
C PHE A 108 -12.00 -2.20 1.25
N GLN A 109 -11.16 -1.19 1.27
CA GLN A 109 -11.07 -0.22 0.18
C GLN A 109 -9.81 -0.50 -0.64
N VAL A 110 -9.95 -0.40 -1.97
CA VAL A 110 -8.85 -0.64 -2.90
C VAL A 110 -8.78 0.48 -3.92
N TYR A 111 -7.58 0.81 -4.39
CA TYR A 111 -7.42 1.62 -5.59
C TYR A 111 -7.35 0.68 -6.80
N CYS A 112 -8.36 0.78 -7.67
CA CYS A 112 -8.43 -0.02 -8.89
C CYS A 112 -7.87 0.77 -10.06
N LYS A 113 -6.74 0.30 -10.63
CA LYS A 113 -6.12 0.94 -11.80
C LYS A 113 -7.01 0.91 -13.06
N ALA A 114 -7.86 -0.11 -13.19
CA ALA A 114 -8.78 -0.23 -14.33
C ALA A 114 -9.99 0.73 -14.21
N CYS A 115 -10.47 1.00 -12.98
CA CYS A 115 -11.55 1.95 -12.73
C CYS A 115 -11.05 3.37 -12.44
N ASP A 116 -9.73 3.54 -12.33
CA ASP A 116 -9.04 4.77 -11.93
C ASP A 116 -9.68 5.49 -10.73
N SER A 117 -10.07 4.71 -9.72
CA SER A 117 -10.81 5.23 -8.56
C SER A 117 -10.72 4.29 -7.37
N VAL A 118 -11.03 4.84 -6.19
CA VAL A 118 -11.26 4.05 -4.98
C VAL A 118 -12.54 3.24 -5.18
N GLN A 119 -12.44 1.94 -4.91
CA GLN A 119 -13.53 0.99 -5.04
C GLN A 119 -13.55 0.08 -3.82
N ARG A 120 -14.69 -0.58 -3.58
CA ARG A 120 -14.76 -1.67 -2.62
C ARG A 120 -13.89 -2.83 -3.12
N GLY A 121 -13.06 -3.33 -2.21
CA GLY A 121 -12.17 -4.46 -2.41
C GLY A 121 -12.74 -5.73 -1.82
N LYS A 122 -12.35 -6.86 -2.41
CA LYS A 122 -12.57 -8.20 -1.85
C LYS A 122 -11.24 -8.93 -1.75
N LEU A 123 -11.01 -9.55 -0.60
CA LEU A 123 -9.84 -10.37 -0.34
C LEU A 123 -9.98 -11.70 -1.07
N ARG A 124 -8.87 -12.19 -1.64
CA ARG A 124 -8.75 -13.52 -2.27
C ARG A 124 -7.43 -14.14 -1.83
N VAL A 125 -7.38 -15.46 -1.84
CA VAL A 125 -6.18 -16.24 -1.51
C VAL A 125 -5.92 -17.26 -2.60
N TYR A 126 -4.65 -17.43 -2.91
CA TYR A 126 -4.14 -18.33 -3.93
C TYR A 126 -2.93 -19.09 -3.39
N CYS A 127 -2.66 -20.22 -4.01
CA CYS A 127 -1.39 -20.92 -3.86
C CYS A 127 -0.23 -20.03 -4.35
N SER A 128 0.86 -19.96 -3.57
CA SER A 128 2.07 -19.22 -3.96
C SER A 128 2.85 -19.89 -5.10
N GLU A 129 2.75 -21.21 -5.25
CA GLU A 129 3.47 -21.98 -6.27
C GLU A 129 2.69 -22.10 -7.59
N CYS A 130 1.50 -22.70 -7.55
CA CYS A 130 0.67 -22.96 -8.74
C CYS A 130 -0.41 -21.92 -9.03
N SER A 131 -0.57 -20.90 -8.17
CA SER A 131 -1.61 -19.86 -8.30
C SER A 131 -3.06 -20.36 -8.31
N SER A 132 -3.31 -21.63 -7.95
CA SER A 132 -4.66 -22.18 -7.78
C SER A 132 -5.41 -21.51 -6.63
N SER A 133 -6.72 -21.27 -6.81
CA SER A 133 -7.64 -20.81 -5.75
C SER A 133 -8.11 -21.96 -4.83
N SER A 134 -7.80 -23.21 -5.19
CA SER A 134 -8.14 -24.40 -4.39
C SER A 134 -7.14 -24.58 -3.25
N VAL A 135 -7.19 -23.67 -2.28
CA VAL A 135 -6.37 -23.72 -1.06
C VAL A 135 -7.26 -23.68 0.16
N LEU A 136 -6.85 -24.33 1.25
CA LEU A 136 -7.51 -24.27 2.56
C LEU A 136 -6.54 -23.63 3.56
N LEU A 137 -6.95 -22.55 4.22
CA LEU A 137 -6.09 -21.88 5.19
C LEU A 137 -6.00 -22.67 6.50
N ARG A 138 -4.81 -22.71 7.10
CA ARG A 138 -4.61 -23.30 8.44
C ARG A 138 -5.03 -22.35 9.56
N GLN A 139 -4.95 -21.06 9.30
CA GLN A 139 -5.31 -20.00 10.24
C GLN A 139 -5.98 -18.86 9.48
N ASP A 140 -6.97 -18.25 10.13
CA ASP A 140 -7.66 -17.08 9.60
C ASP A 140 -6.79 -15.82 9.75
N PRO A 141 -6.73 -14.94 8.73
CA PRO A 141 -6.05 -13.66 8.85
C PRO A 141 -6.77 -12.78 9.88
N SER A 142 -5.99 -12.21 10.79
CA SER A 142 -6.47 -11.38 11.90
C SER A 142 -6.15 -9.90 11.71
N GLY A 143 -5.26 -9.55 10.78
CA GLY A 143 -4.91 -8.17 10.47
C GLY A 143 -4.18 -8.00 9.14
N TRP A 144 -3.84 -6.75 8.80
CA TRP A 144 -3.14 -6.41 7.56
C TRP A 144 -1.78 -7.08 7.44
N ASP A 145 -1.09 -7.27 8.56
CA ASP A 145 0.22 -7.90 8.63
C ASP A 145 0.21 -9.35 8.10
N ASP A 146 -0.87 -10.10 8.39
CA ASP A 146 -1.04 -11.49 7.94
C ASP A 146 -1.25 -11.59 6.43
N VAL A 147 -1.83 -10.54 5.84
CA VAL A 147 -2.27 -10.51 4.45
C VAL A 147 -1.19 -9.91 3.54
N LEU A 148 -0.46 -8.90 4.03
CA LEU A 148 0.49 -8.14 3.23
C LEU A 148 1.92 -8.67 3.33
N LYS A 149 2.31 -9.26 4.47
CA LYS A 149 3.65 -9.82 4.62
C LYS A 149 3.68 -11.25 4.07
N PRO A 150 4.70 -11.60 3.27
CA PRO A 150 4.80 -12.93 2.70
C PRO A 150 4.97 -13.99 3.79
N SER A 151 4.44 -15.19 3.55
CA SER A 151 4.64 -16.40 4.36
C SER A 151 4.20 -16.30 5.83
N ARG A 152 3.27 -15.39 6.16
CA ARG A 152 2.66 -15.31 7.51
C ARG A 152 1.68 -16.43 7.80
N ILE A 153 0.88 -16.79 6.79
CA ILE A 153 -0.13 -17.85 6.88
C ILE A 153 0.18 -18.93 5.84
N THR A 154 0.06 -20.18 6.24
CA THR A 154 0.16 -21.34 5.34
C THR A 154 -1.23 -21.85 4.94
N ALA A 155 -1.27 -22.51 3.80
CA ALA A 155 -2.46 -23.13 3.26
C ALA A 155 -2.16 -24.51 2.68
N ASP A 156 -3.09 -25.43 2.83
CA ASP A 156 -3.05 -26.74 2.18
C ASP A 156 -3.56 -26.59 0.74
N CYS A 157 -2.65 -26.67 -0.23
CA CYS A 157 -3.01 -26.55 -1.63
C CYS A 157 -3.58 -27.87 -2.16
N GLN A 158 -4.79 -27.83 -2.71
CA GLN A 158 -5.46 -29.00 -3.27
C GLN A 158 -4.99 -29.32 -4.70
N GLU A 159 -4.14 -28.49 -5.30
CA GLU A 159 -3.49 -28.76 -6.59
C GLU A 159 -2.10 -29.36 -6.39
N CYS A 160 -1.27 -28.74 -5.54
CA CYS A 160 0.06 -29.26 -5.21
C CYS A 160 -0.04 -30.48 -4.27
N GLY A 161 -1.06 -30.53 -3.42
CA GLY A 161 -1.22 -31.56 -2.38
C GLY A 161 -0.21 -31.46 -1.25
N GLN A 162 0.31 -30.26 -1.02
CA GLN A 162 1.27 -29.98 0.04
C GLN A 162 0.92 -28.67 0.73
N GLU A 163 1.47 -28.49 1.92
CA GLU A 163 1.39 -27.24 2.67
C GLU A 163 2.34 -26.21 2.07
N ILE A 164 1.81 -25.02 1.81
CA ILE A 164 2.53 -23.94 1.15
C ILE A 164 2.20 -22.59 1.80
N PRO A 165 3.02 -21.56 1.58
CA PRO A 165 2.65 -20.19 1.93
C PRO A 165 1.40 -19.72 1.17
N ALA A 166 0.43 -19.14 1.88
CA ALA A 166 -0.74 -18.53 1.28
C ALA A 166 -0.38 -17.19 0.63
N ARG A 167 -0.79 -16.97 -0.61
CA ARG A 167 -0.64 -15.68 -1.30
C ARG A 167 -1.99 -14.97 -1.34
N PHE A 168 -2.12 -13.91 -0.56
CA PHE A 168 -3.30 -13.06 -0.59
C PHE A 168 -3.21 -12.01 -1.68
N CYS A 169 -4.35 -11.64 -2.24
CA CYS A 169 -4.48 -10.45 -3.08
C CYS A 169 -5.86 -9.83 -2.95
N PHE A 170 -5.99 -8.58 -3.38
CA PHE A 170 -7.25 -7.86 -3.39
C PHE A 170 -7.75 -7.69 -4.82
N LYS A 171 -9.06 -7.82 -5.00
CA LYS A 171 -9.75 -7.58 -6.28
C LYS A 171 -10.78 -6.46 -6.12
N CYS A 172 -10.98 -5.69 -7.18
CA CYS A 172 -12.05 -4.71 -7.25
C CYS A 172 -13.41 -5.44 -7.32
N VAL A 173 -14.38 -5.03 -6.49
CA VAL A 173 -15.74 -5.59 -6.55
C VAL A 173 -16.44 -5.22 -7.86
N ARG A 174 -16.17 -4.02 -8.41
CA ARG A 174 -16.82 -3.49 -9.61
C ARG A 174 -16.38 -4.18 -10.91
N CYS A 175 -15.09 -4.42 -11.10
CA CYS A 175 -14.55 -4.97 -12.35
C CYS A 175 -13.83 -6.32 -12.21
N ASP A 176 -13.71 -6.87 -11.00
CA ASP A 176 -13.02 -8.14 -10.68
C ASP A 176 -11.50 -8.18 -10.96
N GLU A 177 -10.91 -7.07 -11.39
CA GLU A 177 -9.48 -6.92 -11.61
C GLU A 177 -8.69 -6.84 -10.30
N MET A 178 -7.43 -7.24 -10.34
CA MET A 178 -6.50 -7.07 -9.21
C MET A 178 -6.33 -5.59 -8.87
N ALA A 179 -6.46 -5.26 -7.59
CA ALA A 179 -6.45 -3.88 -7.10
C ALA A 179 -5.55 -3.75 -5.87
N LEU A 180 -5.06 -2.54 -5.63
CA LEU A 180 -4.15 -2.25 -4.52
C LEU A 180 -4.95 -1.98 -3.24
N PRO A 181 -4.69 -2.66 -2.12
CA PRO A 181 -5.35 -2.36 -0.87
C PRO A 181 -4.94 -0.98 -0.35
N LEU A 182 -5.92 -0.21 0.13
CA LEU A 182 -5.70 1.06 0.80
C LEU A 182 -5.85 0.83 2.30
N ILE A 183 -4.74 0.55 2.99
CA ILE A 183 -4.75 0.10 4.39
C ILE A 183 -5.28 1.15 5.39
N HIS A 184 -5.20 2.44 5.03
CA HIS A 184 -5.71 3.56 5.85
C HIS A 184 -7.20 3.85 5.58
N PHE A 185 -7.82 3.11 4.67
CA PHE A 185 -9.16 3.40 4.18
C PHE A 185 -10.12 2.30 4.64
N ARG A 186 -11.23 2.71 5.24
CA ARG A 186 -12.30 1.81 5.68
C ARG A 186 -13.66 2.34 5.28
N GLY A 187 -14.63 1.45 5.19
CA GLY A 187 -16.02 1.85 5.05
C GLY A 187 -16.50 2.63 6.28
N SER A 188 -17.40 3.59 6.07
CA SER A 188 -18.03 4.30 7.18
C SER A 188 -18.97 3.35 7.93
N THR A 189 -18.69 3.12 9.21
CA THR A 189 -19.48 2.24 10.07
C THR A 189 -20.62 2.98 10.75
N MET A 190 -20.41 4.23 11.18
CA MET A 190 -21.41 5.13 11.76
C MET A 190 -20.87 6.56 11.76
N GLY A 191 -21.57 7.49 11.10
CA GLY A 191 -21.60 8.94 11.39
C GLY A 191 -20.31 9.70 11.72
N SER A 192 -19.12 9.22 11.32
CA SER A 192 -17.86 9.84 11.73
C SER A 192 -17.73 11.21 11.07
N GLU A 193 -17.37 12.24 11.82
CA GLU A 193 -17.20 13.59 11.27
C GLU A 193 -15.79 13.77 10.70
N CYS A 194 -15.70 14.42 9.55
CA CYS A 194 -14.42 14.75 8.93
C CYS A 194 -13.71 15.85 9.72
N CYS A 195 -12.46 15.62 10.13
CA CYS A 195 -11.71 16.62 10.89
C CYS A 195 -11.28 17.85 10.07
N ILE A 196 -11.48 17.84 8.74
CA ILE A 196 -11.14 18.96 7.84
C ILE A 196 -12.39 19.80 7.51
N CYS A 197 -13.49 19.18 7.05
CA CYS A 197 -14.70 19.91 6.66
C CYS A 197 -15.83 19.91 7.70
N GLY A 198 -15.74 19.07 8.75
CA GLY A 198 -16.80 18.90 9.75
C GLY A 198 -18.02 18.11 9.28
N GLU A 199 -18.07 17.71 8.00
CA GLU A 199 -19.21 16.94 7.46
C GLU A 199 -19.16 15.48 7.88
N THR A 200 -20.35 14.88 8.03
CA THR A 200 -20.51 13.44 8.31
C THR A 200 -20.02 12.60 7.13
N ILE A 201 -19.12 11.67 7.39
CA ILE A 201 -18.55 10.76 6.39
C ILE A 201 -19.53 9.62 6.12
N THR A 202 -20.02 9.55 4.88
CA THR A 202 -21.03 8.57 4.47
C THR A 202 -20.45 7.29 3.89
N GLU A 203 -19.37 7.38 3.10
CA GLU A 203 -18.86 6.24 2.35
C GLU A 203 -17.51 5.73 2.86
N VAL A 204 -16.46 6.55 2.74
CA VAL A 204 -15.06 6.15 2.98
C VAL A 204 -14.43 7.06 4.02
N VAL A 205 -13.96 6.45 5.11
CA VAL A 205 -13.17 7.09 6.16
C VAL A 205 -11.70 6.79 5.92
N VAL A 206 -10.87 7.83 5.90
CA VAL A 206 -9.42 7.75 5.91
C VAL A 206 -8.91 8.02 7.33
N ASP A 207 -8.17 7.06 7.89
CA ASP A 207 -7.50 7.17 9.19
C ASP A 207 -6.04 6.73 9.04
N LEU A 208 -5.11 7.64 9.34
CA LEU A 208 -3.66 7.42 9.20
C LEU A 208 -3.03 6.70 10.41
N GLY A 209 -3.81 5.87 11.10
CA GLY A 209 -3.43 5.19 12.34
C GLY A 209 -3.41 6.08 13.58
N CYS A 210 -4.13 7.22 13.53
CA CYS A 210 -4.17 8.22 14.60
C CYS A 210 -5.59 8.54 15.06
N HIS A 211 -6.60 7.84 14.56
CA HIS A 211 -8.02 7.99 14.88
C HIS A 211 -8.66 9.31 14.44
N HIS A 212 -7.93 10.16 13.72
CA HIS A 212 -8.50 11.32 13.05
C HIS A 212 -9.16 10.89 11.74
N SER A 213 -10.49 11.00 11.70
CA SER A 213 -11.29 10.61 10.55
C SER A 213 -11.30 11.72 9.50
N ILE A 214 -10.93 11.38 8.26
CA ILE A 214 -10.90 12.32 7.13
C ILE A 214 -11.78 11.73 6.01
N CYS A 215 -12.66 12.54 5.42
CA CYS A 215 -13.42 12.10 4.25
C CYS A 215 -12.51 11.98 3.02
N LEU A 216 -12.86 11.12 2.07
CA LEU A 216 -12.06 10.91 0.85
C LEU A 216 -11.78 12.21 0.09
N ALA A 217 -12.78 13.06 -0.08
CA ALA A 217 -12.63 14.33 -0.81
C ALA A 217 -11.62 15.27 -0.15
N CYS A 218 -11.72 15.45 1.17
CA CYS A 218 -10.78 16.26 1.94
C CYS A 218 -9.37 15.68 1.94
N PHE A 219 -9.22 14.35 2.02
CA PHE A 219 -7.91 13.71 1.95
C PHE A 219 -7.23 13.94 0.60
N VAL A 220 -7.97 13.79 -0.51
CA VAL A 220 -7.45 14.06 -1.87
C VAL A 220 -7.10 15.55 -2.03
N ALA A 221 -7.93 16.46 -1.55
CA ALA A 221 -7.66 17.91 -1.61
C ALA A 221 -6.41 18.29 -0.79
N TYR A 222 -6.29 17.74 0.42
CA TYR A 222 -5.14 17.94 1.30
C TYR A 222 -3.84 17.40 0.67
N MET A 223 -3.89 16.19 0.10
CA MET A 223 -2.77 15.57 -0.60
C MET A 223 -2.32 16.41 -1.81
N ASN A 224 -3.26 16.89 -2.64
CA ASN A 224 -2.96 17.76 -3.79
C ASN A 224 -2.33 19.09 -3.35
N THR A 225 -2.83 19.69 -2.26
CA THR A 225 -2.29 20.94 -1.71
C THR A 225 -0.87 20.74 -1.22
N THR A 226 -0.63 19.68 -0.45
CA THR A 226 0.68 19.31 0.08
C THR A 226 1.68 19.00 -1.04
N PHE A 227 1.21 18.35 -2.12
CA PHE A 227 2.01 18.08 -3.31
C PHE A 227 2.44 19.37 -4.00
N ARG A 228 1.51 20.30 -4.27
CA ARG A 228 1.81 21.60 -4.89
C ARG A 228 2.76 22.45 -4.05
N GLN A 229 2.64 22.38 -2.73
CA GLN A 229 3.51 23.12 -1.80
C GLN A 229 4.81 22.39 -1.46
N GLN A 230 5.04 21.19 -2.02
CA GLN A 230 6.23 20.36 -1.77
C GLN A 230 6.47 20.02 -0.27
N GLN A 231 5.40 19.97 0.52
CA GLN A 231 5.44 19.81 1.97
C GLN A 231 5.40 18.34 2.43
N PHE A 232 5.73 17.38 1.55
CA PHE A 232 5.96 16.00 1.95
C PHE A 232 7.14 15.91 2.91
N ILE A 233 6.97 15.15 3.98
CA ILE A 233 7.96 15.03 5.07
C ILE A 233 8.61 13.65 5.04
N LEU A 234 9.91 13.59 5.30
CA LEU A 234 10.62 12.32 5.43
C LEU A 234 10.28 11.69 6.78
N ARG A 235 9.59 10.54 6.78
CA ARG A 235 9.35 9.72 7.98
C ARG A 235 9.87 8.30 7.75
N PRO A 236 11.05 7.94 8.29
CA PRO A 236 11.49 6.55 8.32
C PRO A 236 10.50 5.66 9.11
N PRO A 237 10.23 4.41 8.68
CA PRO A 237 10.79 3.73 7.51
C PRO A 237 10.02 3.99 6.20
N TYR A 238 8.96 4.80 6.22
CA TYR A 238 8.03 4.99 5.08
C TYR A 238 8.54 5.89 3.95
N GLY A 239 9.60 6.67 4.20
CA GLY A 239 10.14 7.62 3.23
C GLY A 239 9.40 8.96 3.24
N TYR A 240 9.37 9.67 2.11
CA TYR A 240 8.64 10.94 2.01
C TYR A 240 7.14 10.69 1.99
N THR A 241 6.44 11.12 3.02
CA THR A 241 5.02 10.83 3.22
C THR A 241 4.22 12.07 3.60
N LEU A 242 2.90 11.90 3.66
CA LEU A 242 1.92 12.88 4.08
C LEU A 242 1.58 12.65 5.56
N SER A 243 1.73 13.68 6.40
CA SER A 243 1.30 13.65 7.80
C SER A 243 -0.21 13.82 7.95
N CYS A 244 -0.73 13.52 9.13
CA CYS A 244 -2.06 13.94 9.54
C CYS A 244 -2.18 15.48 9.47
N PRO A 245 -3.32 16.04 9.00
CA PRO A 245 -3.54 17.49 8.96
C PRO A 245 -3.72 18.13 10.35
N ILE A 246 -3.96 17.32 11.39
CA ILE A 246 -4.14 17.82 12.76
C ILE A 246 -2.79 18.21 13.36
N TYR A 247 -2.76 19.40 13.96
CA TYR A 247 -1.56 19.95 14.60
C TYR A 247 -1.03 19.00 15.69
N ASN A 248 0.29 18.82 15.72
CA ASN A 248 1.02 17.96 16.65
C ASN A 248 0.63 16.45 16.58
N CYS A 249 0.00 16.00 15.50
CA CYS A 249 -0.30 14.60 15.28
C CYS A 249 0.86 13.88 14.57
N ASN A 250 1.16 12.65 15.00
CA ASN A 250 2.21 11.81 14.41
C ASN A 250 1.72 10.80 13.38
N GLY A 251 0.41 10.76 13.10
CA GLY A 251 -0.16 9.93 12.05
C GLY A 251 0.42 10.30 10.68
N CYS A 252 0.67 9.31 9.84
CA CYS A 252 1.14 9.52 8.48
C CYS A 252 0.75 8.37 7.56
N VAL A 253 0.81 8.61 6.26
CA VAL A 253 0.57 7.57 5.25
C VAL A 253 1.72 6.56 5.29
N ALA A 254 1.46 5.38 5.86
CA ALA A 254 2.44 4.29 5.94
C ALA A 254 2.74 3.59 4.59
N ASP A 255 1.83 3.68 3.61
CA ASP A 255 1.99 3.03 2.31
C ASP A 255 1.93 4.07 1.16
N PRO A 256 3.02 4.26 0.40
CA PRO A 256 3.06 5.18 -0.74
C PRO A 256 2.00 4.92 -1.82
N HIS A 257 1.42 3.71 -1.90
CA HIS A 257 0.38 3.40 -2.89
C HIS A 257 -0.89 4.26 -2.71
N HIS A 258 -1.10 4.90 -1.55
CA HIS A 258 -2.19 5.88 -1.40
C HIS A 258 -2.02 7.10 -2.30
N PHE A 259 -0.78 7.44 -2.70
CA PHE A 259 -0.51 8.60 -3.56
C PHE A 259 -0.85 8.34 -5.04
N TYR A 260 -1.31 7.14 -5.42
CA TYR A 260 -1.97 6.93 -6.72
C TYR A 260 -3.21 7.82 -6.89
N LEU A 261 -3.82 8.28 -5.79
CA LEU A 261 -4.94 9.22 -5.80
C LEU A 261 -4.59 10.62 -6.33
N LEU A 262 -3.30 10.97 -6.44
CA LEU A 262 -2.86 12.18 -7.14
C LEU A 262 -3.08 12.10 -8.66
N GLY A 263 -3.28 10.89 -9.19
CA GLY A 263 -3.26 10.60 -10.62
C GLY A 263 -1.86 10.23 -11.12
N LYS A 264 -1.82 9.57 -12.28
CA LYS A 264 -0.60 8.93 -12.83
C LYS A 264 0.57 9.91 -13.00
N GLU A 265 0.33 11.07 -13.60
CA GLU A 265 1.39 12.06 -13.88
C GLU A 265 1.95 12.68 -12.60
N GLN A 266 1.07 13.06 -11.67
CA GLN A 266 1.46 13.67 -10.41
C GLN A 266 2.17 12.66 -9.51
N TYR A 267 1.75 11.39 -9.51
CA TYR A 267 2.44 10.33 -8.76
C TYR A 267 3.87 10.07 -9.27
N GLU A 268 4.08 10.07 -10.59
CA GLU A 268 5.44 9.99 -11.16
C GLU A 268 6.29 11.21 -10.74
N SER A 269 5.69 12.41 -10.79
CA SER A 269 6.36 13.63 -10.34
C SER A 269 6.67 13.61 -8.84
N TYR A 270 5.77 13.06 -8.00
CA TYR A 270 6.02 12.86 -6.57
C TYR A 270 7.21 11.94 -6.32
N LYS A 271 7.30 10.79 -7.03
CA LYS A 271 8.46 9.89 -6.91
C LYS A 271 9.78 10.59 -7.23
N LYS A 272 9.79 11.38 -8.32
CA LYS A 272 10.96 12.17 -8.72
C LYS A 272 11.30 13.22 -7.66
N GLN A 273 10.33 14.03 -7.23
CA GLN A 273 10.54 15.07 -6.22
C GLN A 273 11.00 14.49 -4.88
N ALA A 274 10.46 13.34 -4.46
CA ALA A 274 10.89 12.66 -3.23
C ALA A 274 12.36 12.21 -3.34
N ALA A 275 12.76 11.61 -4.47
CA ALA A 275 14.14 11.19 -4.69
C ALA A 275 15.11 12.39 -4.76
N GLU A 276 14.74 13.44 -5.49
CA GLU A 276 15.55 14.66 -5.60
C GLU A 276 15.69 15.36 -4.24
N LYS A 277 14.60 15.48 -3.49
CA LYS A 277 14.61 16.07 -2.14
C LYS A 277 15.46 15.25 -1.17
N PHE A 278 15.38 13.92 -1.26
CA PHE A 278 16.26 13.03 -0.50
C PHE A 278 17.73 13.34 -0.83
N VAL A 279 18.11 13.28 -2.10
CA VAL A 279 19.49 13.53 -2.54
C VAL A 279 19.94 14.93 -2.13
N ALA A 280 19.10 15.95 -2.26
CA ALA A 280 19.44 17.34 -1.95
C ALA A 280 19.80 17.57 -0.47
N LEU A 281 19.21 16.80 0.44
CA LEU A 281 19.39 16.92 1.89
C LEU A 281 20.46 15.96 2.45
N ASN A 282 20.92 14.97 1.69
CA ASN A 282 21.98 14.05 2.12
C ASN A 282 23.38 14.66 1.93
N GLU A 283 24.31 14.36 2.85
CA GLU A 283 25.68 14.91 2.85
C GLU A 283 26.55 14.47 1.64
N GLY A 284 26.13 13.44 0.90
CA GLY A 284 26.73 13.00 -0.38
C GLY A 284 25.89 13.32 -1.62
N GLY A 285 24.91 14.22 -1.50
CA GLY A 285 23.92 14.50 -2.54
C GLY A 285 24.46 15.14 -3.82
N ILE A 286 24.41 14.40 -4.94
CA ILE A 286 24.85 14.88 -6.25
C ILE A 286 23.71 15.03 -7.26
N PHE A 287 23.69 16.18 -7.92
CA PHE A 287 22.93 16.46 -9.13
C PHE A 287 23.90 16.68 -10.28
N CYS A 288 23.65 16.00 -11.39
CA CYS A 288 24.43 16.13 -12.61
C CYS A 288 24.34 17.58 -13.14
N PRO A 289 25.48 18.28 -13.33
CA PRO A 289 25.49 19.67 -13.81
C PRO A 289 25.11 19.80 -15.29
N ASN A 290 25.03 18.70 -16.04
CA ASN A 290 24.63 18.73 -17.44
C ASN A 290 23.15 19.15 -17.57
N PRO A 291 22.83 20.28 -18.25
CA PRO A 291 21.46 20.78 -18.40
C PRO A 291 20.50 19.79 -19.04
N LYS A 292 21.01 18.85 -19.86
CA LYS A 292 20.19 17.82 -20.53
C LYS A 292 20.00 16.54 -19.70
N CYS A 293 20.59 16.44 -18.52
CA CYS A 293 20.57 15.22 -17.70
C CYS A 293 19.83 15.41 -16.38
N GLY A 294 20.32 16.28 -15.49
CA GLY A 294 19.69 16.50 -14.18
C GLY A 294 19.60 15.29 -13.25
N ALA A 295 20.34 14.19 -13.52
CA ALA A 295 20.30 12.99 -12.69
C ALA A 295 20.74 13.27 -11.25
N ALA A 296 19.98 12.75 -10.27
CA ALA A 296 20.24 12.84 -8.85
C ALA A 296 20.74 11.50 -8.30
N PHE A 297 21.86 11.49 -7.58
CA PHE A 297 22.47 10.29 -7.00
C PHE A 297 23.32 10.63 -5.78
N ILE A 298 23.63 9.63 -4.96
CA ILE A 298 24.52 9.79 -3.80
C ILE A 298 25.93 9.42 -4.23
N TRP A 299 26.89 10.28 -3.89
CA TRP A 299 28.31 10.04 -4.04
C TRP A 299 28.92 9.89 -2.66
N ASP A 300 29.64 8.80 -2.48
CA ASP A 300 30.48 8.56 -1.32
C ASP A 300 31.94 8.76 -1.75
N PRO A 301 32.62 9.82 -1.31
CA PRO A 301 33.99 10.08 -1.69
C PRO A 301 34.90 8.97 -1.16
N GLN A 302 35.59 8.26 -2.06
CA GLN A 302 36.78 7.50 -1.67
C GLN A 302 37.96 8.48 -1.59
N GLU A 303 38.76 8.37 -0.53
CA GLU A 303 39.62 9.43 0.04
C GLU A 303 40.54 10.22 -0.92
N GLU A 304 40.75 9.76 -2.16
CA GLU A 304 41.72 10.35 -3.09
C GLU A 304 41.16 10.83 -4.46
N ASP A 305 39.95 10.41 -4.89
CA ASP A 305 39.36 10.84 -6.17
C ASP A 305 38.08 11.68 -5.99
N ARG A 306 38.23 13.00 -6.21
CA ARG A 306 37.10 13.96 -6.18
C ARG A 306 36.28 13.95 -7.47
N MET A 307 36.71 13.22 -8.51
CA MET A 307 36.00 13.19 -9.78
C MET A 307 34.96 12.06 -9.82
N VAL A 308 33.75 12.42 -10.19
CA VAL A 308 32.61 11.50 -10.31
C VAL A 308 32.13 11.43 -11.75
N ARG A 309 31.61 10.27 -12.16
CA ARG A 309 30.93 10.08 -13.44
C ARG A 309 29.43 9.94 -13.20
N CYS A 310 28.63 10.71 -13.94
CA CYS A 310 27.18 10.56 -13.89
C CYS A 310 26.76 9.16 -14.39
N PRO A 311 25.98 8.38 -13.63
CA PRO A 311 25.55 7.05 -14.06
C PRO A 311 24.63 7.07 -15.29
N HIS A 312 23.98 8.20 -15.57
CA HIS A 312 23.02 8.32 -16.66
C HIS A 312 23.62 8.87 -17.96
N CYS A 313 24.49 9.89 -17.89
CA CYS A 313 25.04 10.55 -19.07
C CYS A 313 26.57 10.44 -19.19
N GLN A 314 27.22 9.74 -18.26
CA GLN A 314 28.67 9.50 -18.23
C GLN A 314 29.55 10.77 -18.21
N CYS A 315 28.96 11.94 -17.95
CA CYS A 315 29.72 13.19 -17.81
C CYS A 315 30.60 13.10 -16.56
N LYS A 316 31.90 13.44 -16.71
CA LYS A 316 32.88 13.47 -15.64
C LYS A 316 32.98 14.89 -15.07
N PHE A 317 32.83 15.05 -13.76
CA PHE A 317 32.92 16.34 -13.07
C PHE A 317 33.36 16.15 -11.62
N CYS A 318 33.78 17.22 -10.95
CA CYS A 318 34.16 17.18 -9.53
C CYS A 318 32.91 17.07 -8.63
N GLY A 319 32.90 16.10 -7.70
CA GLY A 319 31.79 15.85 -6.79
C GLY A 319 31.46 17.03 -5.87
N GLU A 320 32.48 17.78 -5.47
CA GLU A 320 32.36 18.95 -4.59
C GLU A 320 31.99 20.24 -5.34
N CYS A 321 32.82 20.66 -6.32
CA CYS A 321 32.63 21.95 -6.99
C CYS A 321 31.78 21.90 -8.26
N ARG A 322 31.36 20.70 -8.70
CA ARG A 322 30.47 20.46 -9.84
C ARG A 322 30.97 20.92 -11.21
N LEU A 323 32.26 21.24 -11.31
CA LEU A 323 32.91 21.64 -12.56
C LEU A 323 33.58 20.45 -13.25
N GLN A 324 33.72 20.53 -14.58
CA GLN A 324 34.44 19.52 -15.36
C GLN A 324 35.96 19.52 -15.08
N LYS A 325 36.52 20.70 -14.78
CA LYS A 325 37.89 20.87 -14.29
C LYS A 325 37.82 21.25 -12.82
N CYS A 326 38.43 20.44 -11.95
CA CYS A 326 38.42 20.66 -10.52
C CYS A 326 39.28 21.89 -10.16
N VAL A 327 38.75 22.78 -9.33
CA VAL A 327 39.46 23.95 -8.76
C VAL A 327 39.33 23.99 -7.24
N CYS A 328 39.09 22.85 -6.58
CA CYS A 328 38.86 22.81 -5.13
C CYS A 328 40.08 23.22 -4.29
N ASP A 329 41.29 23.05 -4.82
CA ASP A 329 42.54 23.42 -4.15
C ASP A 329 42.93 24.88 -4.39
N GLU A 330 42.25 25.57 -5.30
CA GLU A 330 42.32 27.03 -5.42
C GLU A 330 41.36 27.61 -4.37
N ALA A 331 41.92 28.05 -3.24
CA ALA A 331 41.17 28.60 -2.11
C ALA A 331 40.43 29.89 -2.51
N ASP A 332 39.26 29.73 -3.09
CA ASP A 332 38.36 30.84 -3.36
C ASP A 332 37.70 31.25 -2.04
N ALA A 333 38.20 32.32 -1.42
CA ALA A 333 37.64 32.93 -0.21
C ALA A 333 36.13 33.17 -0.33
N THR A 334 35.63 33.37 -1.55
CA THR A 334 34.20 33.48 -1.87
C THR A 334 33.44 32.19 -1.55
N ARG A 335 33.97 31.02 -1.90
CA ARG A 335 33.33 29.72 -1.64
C ARG A 335 33.32 29.36 -0.16
N ALA A 336 34.39 29.67 0.56
CA ALA A 336 34.44 29.49 2.01
C ALA A 336 33.39 30.36 2.72
N THR A 337 33.22 31.60 2.25
CA THR A 337 32.21 32.53 2.75
C THR A 337 30.79 32.02 2.47
N ILE A 338 30.50 31.57 1.24
CA ILE A 338 29.19 30.99 0.88
C ILE A 338 28.87 29.76 1.73
N ARG A 339 29.83 28.86 2.00
CA ARG A 339 29.60 27.69 2.86
C ARG A 339 29.26 28.06 4.30
N THR A 340 29.77 29.20 4.77
CA THR A 340 29.55 29.68 6.14
C THR A 340 28.22 30.40 6.28
N LEU A 341 27.87 31.23 5.29
CA LEU A 341 26.69 32.09 5.32
C LEU A 341 25.43 31.44 4.72
N CYS A 342 25.58 30.42 3.87
CA CYS A 342 24.45 29.83 3.16
C CYS A 342 24.25 28.36 3.53
N LYS A 343 23.03 28.01 3.90
CA LYS A 343 22.60 26.63 4.16
C LYS A 343 21.30 26.32 3.44
N LYS A 344 21.03 25.03 3.20
CA LYS A 344 19.80 24.60 2.56
C LYS A 344 18.65 24.56 3.57
N CYS A 345 17.48 25.03 3.16
CA CYS A 345 16.27 24.87 3.94
C CYS A 345 15.99 23.36 4.14
N PRO A 346 15.81 22.89 5.38
CA PRO A 346 15.55 21.47 5.65
C PRO A 346 14.18 21.01 5.14
N SER A 347 13.26 21.94 4.89
CA SER A 347 11.92 21.64 4.38
C SER A 347 11.86 21.49 2.86
N CYS A 348 12.53 22.33 2.08
CA CYS A 348 12.44 22.30 0.61
C CYS A 348 13.78 22.20 -0.14
N GLY A 349 14.91 22.25 0.57
CA GLY A 349 16.25 22.18 -0.02
C GLY A 349 16.75 23.47 -0.67
N ALA A 350 15.96 24.55 -0.67
CA ALA A 350 16.37 25.83 -1.25
C ALA A 350 17.58 26.43 -0.52
N GLN A 351 18.55 26.93 -1.28
CA GLN A 351 19.72 27.63 -0.73
C GLN A 351 19.26 28.93 -0.08
N THR A 352 19.55 29.10 1.21
CA THR A 352 19.14 30.26 2.00
C THR A 352 20.39 30.89 2.60
N GLU A 353 20.53 32.20 2.42
CA GLU A 353 21.58 33.01 3.04
C GLU A 353 21.13 33.52 4.41
N ARG A 354 22.02 33.46 5.40
CA ARG A 354 21.77 34.03 6.72
C ARG A 354 21.97 35.54 6.66
N SER A 355 20.94 36.29 7.03
CA SER A 355 21.02 37.75 7.22
C SER A 355 21.12 38.10 8.71
N GLY A 356 22.33 38.52 9.13
CA GLY A 356 22.59 38.99 10.50
C GLY A 356 22.80 37.87 11.55
N GLY A 357 22.61 38.21 12.83
CA GLY A 357 22.92 37.33 13.97
C GLY A 357 21.82 36.34 14.36
N CYS A 358 20.59 36.52 13.89
CA CYS A 358 19.48 35.63 14.22
C CYS A 358 19.67 34.24 13.60
N THR A 359 19.48 33.17 14.38
CA THR A 359 19.55 31.79 13.86
C THR A 359 18.20 31.30 13.32
N HIS A 360 17.11 32.03 13.59
CA HIS A 360 15.78 31.72 13.08
C HIS A 360 15.63 32.17 11.62
N MET A 361 15.53 31.19 10.73
CA MET A 361 15.42 31.39 9.29
C MET A 361 13.99 31.21 8.81
N HIS A 362 13.58 32.06 7.87
CA HIS A 362 12.32 31.93 7.14
C HIS A 362 12.60 31.67 5.66
N CYS A 363 12.16 30.52 5.15
CA CYS A 363 12.39 30.16 3.76
C CYS A 363 11.35 30.81 2.84
N ILE A 364 11.76 31.72 1.96
CA ILE A 364 10.86 32.39 1.01
C ILE A 364 10.21 31.47 -0.03
N HIS A 365 10.74 30.24 -0.21
CA HIS A 365 10.22 29.30 -1.20
C HIS A 365 9.11 28.38 -0.66
N CYS A 366 9.17 28.00 0.62
CA CYS A 366 8.22 27.07 1.22
C CYS A 366 7.57 27.59 2.51
N ASN A 367 7.89 28.82 2.91
CA ASN A 367 7.47 29.49 4.15
C ASN A 367 7.82 28.74 5.45
N ALA A 368 8.69 27.74 5.38
CA ALA A 368 9.12 27.01 6.58
C ALA A 368 10.02 27.89 7.45
N HIS A 369 9.79 27.79 8.77
CA HIS A 369 10.62 28.34 9.82
C HIS A 369 11.60 27.28 10.30
N TRP A 370 12.89 27.57 10.30
CA TRP A 370 13.94 26.59 10.60
C TRP A 370 15.15 27.24 11.28
N CYS A 371 15.95 26.44 11.99
CA CYS A 371 17.14 26.91 12.68
C CYS A 371 18.39 26.78 11.80
N PHE A 372 19.13 27.87 11.61
CA PHE A 372 20.36 27.91 10.82
C PHE A 372 21.46 27.00 11.41
N VAL A 373 21.56 26.93 12.74
CA VAL A 373 22.57 26.11 13.43
C VAL A 373 22.23 24.64 13.29
N CYS A 374 21.01 24.25 13.69
CA CYS A 374 20.56 22.86 13.73
C CYS A 374 20.20 22.25 12.38
N VAL A 375 19.87 23.08 11.37
CA VAL A 375 19.36 22.66 10.07
C VAL A 375 18.11 21.77 10.21
N LYS A 376 17.21 22.16 11.11
CA LYS A 376 15.92 21.50 11.40
C LYS A 376 14.81 22.55 11.51
N LEU A 377 13.55 22.10 11.45
CA LEU A 377 12.40 22.99 11.71
C LEU A 377 12.56 23.68 13.07
N TRP A 378 12.15 24.95 13.14
CA TRP A 378 12.31 25.76 14.34
C TRP A 378 11.47 25.19 15.48
N THR A 379 12.06 25.12 16.67
CA THR A 379 11.42 24.65 17.90
C THR A 379 11.74 25.60 19.03
N GLU A 380 10.98 25.51 20.13
CA GLU A 380 11.27 26.29 21.34
C GLU A 380 12.70 26.01 21.83
N ASP A 381 13.18 24.76 21.79
CA ASP A 381 14.57 24.43 22.17
C ASP A 381 15.62 25.21 21.38
N CYS A 382 15.37 25.51 20.09
CA CYS A 382 16.27 26.34 19.29
C CYS A 382 16.29 27.78 19.84
N GLN A 383 15.13 28.29 20.22
CA GLN A 383 14.96 29.62 20.79
C GLN A 383 15.66 29.75 22.15
N TRP A 384 15.58 28.74 23.01
CA TRP A 384 16.22 28.78 24.33
C TRP A 384 17.74 28.64 24.25
N ASN A 385 18.23 27.76 23.38
CA ASN A 385 19.64 27.37 23.39
C ASN A 385 20.53 28.23 22.47
N HIS A 386 19.99 28.76 21.38
CA HIS A 386 20.79 29.46 20.36
C HIS A 386 19.92 30.37 19.48
N TRP A 387 19.13 31.27 20.07
CA TRP A 387 18.30 32.21 19.30
C TRP A 387 19.12 33.11 18.35
N PHE A 388 20.32 33.48 18.78
CA PHE A 388 21.28 34.27 18.01
C PHE A 388 22.70 33.71 18.23
N ASP A 389 23.60 34.04 17.31
CA ASP A 389 25.05 33.82 17.48
C ASP A 389 25.68 34.89 18.38
#